data_AF-A0A524F461-F1
#
_entry.id   AF-A0A524F461-F1
#
_cell.length_a   1.000
_cell.length_b   1.000
_cell.length_c   1.000
_cell.angle_alpha   90.00
_cell.angle_beta   90.00
_cell.angle_gamma   90.00
#
_symmetry.space_group_name_H-M   'P 1'
#
loop_
_entity.id
_entity.type
_entity.pdbx_description
1 polymer ?
#
loop_
_entity_poly.entity_id
_entity_poly.type
_entity_poly.pdbx_seq_one_letter_code
_entity_poly.pdbx_strand_id
1 'polypeptide(L)'
;MVTIISETYTIIHFVLVCAAMLTMLVLIIALDYFKAQKRKHLIRTLVAFLLIFGGLALGIVVRDTVIMMTNAVIPEISIALHLIFIITGIYLVGTCLTIFFLERIKRIASKKRIYSIVFCVLGLMVIGLIASVVYLTFFISDPIEKNSLHIGSALGFPALILISIGTILVIQNEPQYVLYHGLTAGSSWILTVLNVISLFSLTEIQMNAYSGWIHAFHIICGAVGVITGFLSALFGIAGQRKFAKLTGYLTLGCWWTAYMVATFIVNV
;
A
#
# COMPACT_ATOMS: atom_id res chain seq x y z
N MET A 1 12.13 -9.60 28.73
CA MET A 1 11.80 -10.69 27.78
C MET A 1 10.84 -10.21 26.68
N VAL A 2 9.75 -9.49 27.02
CA VAL A 2 8.82 -8.90 26.03
C VAL A 2 9.49 -7.89 25.07
N THR A 3 10.43 -7.08 25.57
CA THR A 3 11.18 -6.07 24.78
C THR A 3 12.13 -6.67 23.74
N ILE A 4 12.87 -7.72 24.10
CA ILE A 4 13.80 -8.42 23.19
C ILE A 4 13.05 -9.09 22.03
N ILE A 5 11.85 -9.60 22.30
CA ILE A 5 11.00 -10.22 21.29
C ILE A 5 10.49 -9.18 20.28
N SER A 6 10.10 -7.96 20.72
CA SER A 6 9.63 -6.93 19.79
C SER A 6 10.74 -6.42 18.87
N GLU A 7 11.95 -6.18 19.39
CA GLU A 7 13.10 -5.74 18.58
C GLU A 7 13.46 -6.76 17.50
N THR A 8 13.40 -8.05 17.83
CA THR A 8 13.67 -9.14 16.88
C THR A 8 12.68 -9.11 15.70
N TYR A 9 11.38 -8.90 15.97
CA TYR A 9 10.37 -8.80 14.91
C TYR A 9 10.54 -7.55 14.05
N THR A 10 10.93 -6.41 14.63
CA THR A 10 11.24 -5.19 13.87
C THR A 10 12.40 -5.43 12.90
N ILE A 11 13.48 -6.08 13.35
CA ILE A 11 14.63 -6.42 12.50
C ILE A 11 14.22 -7.39 11.39
N ILE A 12 13.48 -8.45 11.72
CA ILE A 12 13.00 -9.42 10.73
C ILE A 12 12.11 -8.73 9.68
N HIS A 13 11.18 -7.87 10.12
CA HIS A 13 10.31 -7.10 9.23
C HIS A 13 11.14 -6.21 8.30
N PHE A 14 12.11 -5.47 8.83
CA PHE A 14 13.02 -4.64 8.05
C PHE A 14 13.78 -5.44 6.98
N VAL A 15 14.31 -6.62 7.33
CA VAL A 15 15.03 -7.50 6.39
C VAL A 15 14.08 -8.01 5.30
N LEU A 16 12.85 -8.42 5.65
CA LEU A 16 11.85 -8.88 4.69
C LEU A 16 11.42 -7.77 3.73
N VAL A 17 11.24 -6.55 4.23
CA VAL A 17 10.91 -5.37 3.42
C VAL A 17 12.06 -5.05 2.45
N CYS A 18 13.31 -5.05 2.92
CA CYS A 18 14.50 -4.91 2.07
C CYS A 18 14.54 -5.97 0.96
N ALA A 19 14.30 -7.24 1.31
CA ALA A 19 14.30 -8.35 0.37
C ALA A 19 13.17 -8.22 -0.67
N ALA A 20 11.97 -7.81 -0.24
CA ALA A 20 10.84 -7.55 -1.13
C ALA A 20 11.15 -6.40 -2.11
N MET A 21 11.71 -5.29 -1.63
CA MET A 21 12.11 -4.16 -2.46
C MET A 21 13.18 -4.54 -3.49
N LEU A 22 14.22 -5.25 -3.06
CA LEU A 22 15.29 -5.70 -3.96
C LEU A 22 14.71 -6.65 -5.03
N THR A 23 13.87 -7.58 -4.62
CA THR A 23 13.19 -8.51 -5.55
C THR A 23 12.32 -7.75 -6.55
N MET A 24 11.56 -6.75 -6.09
CA MET A 24 10.73 -5.91 -6.94
C MET A 24 11.56 -5.09 -7.93
N LEU A 25 12.67 -4.49 -7.48
CA LEU A 25 13.58 -3.73 -8.33
C LEU A 25 14.18 -4.64 -9.43
N VAL A 26 14.68 -5.82 -9.05
CA VAL A 26 15.21 -6.81 -9.99
C VAL A 26 14.13 -7.28 -10.96
N LEU A 27 12.89 -7.47 -10.49
CA LEU A 27 11.75 -7.83 -11.34
C LEU A 27 11.41 -6.73 -12.34
N ILE A 28 11.37 -5.47 -11.91
CA ILE A 28 11.15 -4.31 -12.79
C ILE A 28 12.22 -4.24 -13.87
N ILE A 29 13.50 -4.30 -13.49
CA ILE A 29 14.63 -4.30 -14.44
C ILE A 29 14.51 -5.48 -15.39
N ALA A 30 14.19 -6.68 -14.87
CA ALA A 30 14.09 -7.87 -15.69
C ALA A 30 12.94 -7.79 -16.71
N LEU A 31 11.79 -7.23 -16.32
CA LEU A 31 10.62 -7.05 -17.17
C LEU A 31 10.87 -6.01 -18.27
N ASP A 32 11.43 -4.85 -17.92
CA ASP A 32 11.66 -3.74 -18.87
C ASP A 32 12.83 -4.06 -19.82
N TYR A 33 13.90 -4.69 -19.33
CA TYR A 33 15.11 -4.97 -20.13
C TYR A 33 15.02 -6.26 -20.97
N PHE A 34 14.59 -7.39 -20.39
CA PHE A 34 14.68 -8.68 -21.10
C PHE A 34 13.50 -8.97 -22.03
N LYS A 35 12.46 -8.12 -22.03
CA LYS A 35 11.12 -8.34 -22.62
C LYS A 35 10.49 -9.64 -22.09
N ALA A 36 9.33 -9.53 -21.44
CA ALA A 36 8.69 -10.61 -20.67
C ALA A 36 8.59 -12.00 -21.34
N GLN A 37 8.63 -12.06 -22.67
CA GLN A 37 8.54 -13.32 -23.42
C GLN A 37 9.80 -14.20 -23.38
N LYS A 38 11.00 -13.64 -23.23
CA LYS A 38 12.26 -14.43 -23.35
C LYS A 38 12.72 -15.11 -22.06
N ARG A 39 12.29 -14.65 -20.88
CA ARG A 39 12.73 -15.18 -19.57
C ARG A 39 11.57 -15.46 -18.61
N LYS A 40 10.56 -16.18 -19.08
CA LYS A 40 9.35 -16.52 -18.29
C LYS A 40 9.66 -17.20 -16.95
N HIS A 41 10.67 -18.07 -16.89
CA HIS A 41 11.06 -18.74 -15.64
C HIS A 41 11.66 -17.79 -14.62
N LEU A 42 12.54 -16.87 -15.04
CA LEU A 42 13.12 -15.86 -14.15
C LEU A 42 12.02 -14.96 -13.56
N ILE A 43 11.10 -14.50 -14.41
CA ILE A 43 9.97 -13.65 -13.99
C ILE A 43 9.08 -14.38 -12.98
N ARG A 44 8.72 -15.65 -13.26
CA ARG A 44 7.92 -16.47 -12.31
C ARG A 44 8.62 -16.64 -10.96
N THR A 45 9.94 -16.85 -10.99
CA THR A 45 10.75 -17.02 -9.78
C THR A 45 10.78 -15.73 -8.95
N LEU A 46 11.00 -14.58 -9.61
CA LEU A 46 10.99 -13.27 -8.94
C LEU A 46 9.61 -12.91 -8.38
N VAL A 47 8.53 -13.21 -9.11
CA VAL A 47 7.16 -13.04 -8.61
C VAL A 47 6.92 -13.95 -7.39
N ALA A 48 7.36 -15.19 -7.41
CA ALA A 48 7.24 -16.09 -6.26
C ALA A 48 7.98 -15.55 -5.03
N PHE A 49 9.21 -15.07 -5.19
CA PHE A 49 9.96 -14.42 -4.10
C PHE A 49 9.25 -13.18 -3.57
N LEU A 50 8.70 -12.33 -4.45
CA LEU A 50 7.94 -11.16 -4.03
C LEU A 50 6.71 -11.53 -3.21
N LEU A 51 5.99 -12.58 -3.60
CA LEU A 51 4.84 -13.09 -2.85
C LEU A 51 5.24 -13.67 -1.49
N ILE A 52 6.37 -14.39 -1.42
CA ILE A 52 6.88 -14.95 -0.15
C ILE A 52 7.30 -13.83 0.79
N PHE A 53 8.20 -12.94 0.38
CA PHE A 53 8.71 -11.88 1.25
C PHE A 53 7.62 -10.87 1.60
N GLY A 54 6.80 -10.46 0.63
CA GLY A 54 5.66 -9.57 0.85
C GLY A 54 4.59 -10.19 1.76
N GLY A 55 4.31 -11.48 1.59
CA GLY A 55 3.37 -12.22 2.44
C GLY A 55 3.85 -12.37 3.87
N LEU A 56 5.14 -12.67 4.07
CA LEU A 56 5.74 -12.74 5.41
C LEU A 56 5.76 -11.37 6.09
N ALA A 57 6.14 -10.31 5.38
CA ALA A 57 6.09 -8.94 5.90
C ALA A 57 4.65 -8.53 6.27
N LEU A 58 3.67 -8.87 5.42
CA LEU A 58 2.25 -8.65 5.72
C LEU A 58 1.82 -9.43 6.97
N GLY A 59 2.28 -10.66 7.15
CA GLY A 59 2.00 -11.48 8.33
C GLY A 59 2.48 -10.83 9.63
N ILE A 60 3.68 -10.24 9.63
CA ILE A 60 4.20 -9.49 10.78
C ILE A 60 3.35 -8.24 11.04
N VAL A 61 3.00 -7.50 9.98
CA VAL A 61 2.10 -6.35 10.07
C VAL A 61 0.74 -6.73 10.70
N VAL A 62 0.12 -7.83 10.24
CA VAL A 62 -1.14 -8.33 10.80
C VAL A 62 -0.97 -8.62 12.30
N ARG A 63 0.08 -9.36 12.65
CA ARG A 63 0.37 -9.76 14.04
C ARG A 63 0.57 -8.54 14.94
N ASP A 64 1.38 -7.58 14.53
CA ASP A 64 1.64 -6.36 15.32
C ASP A 64 0.38 -5.52 15.47
N THR A 65 -0.44 -5.46 14.42
CA THR A 65 -1.74 -4.77 14.48
C THR A 65 -2.69 -5.46 15.48
N VAL A 66 -2.78 -6.81 15.45
CA VAL A 66 -3.59 -7.59 16.41
C VAL A 66 -3.10 -7.39 17.84
N ILE A 67 -1.79 -7.36 18.08
CA ILE A 67 -1.23 -7.12 19.41
C ILE A 67 -1.54 -5.71 19.89
N MET A 68 -1.40 -4.70 19.02
CA MET A 68 -1.79 -3.33 19.33
C MET A 68 -3.27 -3.24 19.69
N MET A 69 -4.14 -3.93 18.95
CA MET A 69 -5.57 -3.98 19.23
C MET A 69 -5.89 -4.69 20.55
N THR A 70 -5.19 -5.77 20.87
CA THR A 70 -5.40 -6.55 22.11
C THR A 70 -4.95 -5.78 23.34
N ASN A 71 -3.91 -4.95 23.20
CA ASN A 71 -3.35 -4.13 24.28
C ASN A 71 -3.97 -2.73 24.36
N ALA A 72 -4.89 -2.37 23.45
CA ALA A 72 -5.57 -1.09 23.49
C ALA A 72 -6.43 -0.99 24.75
N VAL A 73 -6.12 0.00 25.59
CA VAL A 73 -6.78 0.21 26.89
C VAL A 73 -8.23 0.68 26.71
N ILE A 74 -8.54 1.31 25.57
CA ILE A 74 -9.85 1.88 25.23
C ILE A 74 -10.53 0.98 24.18
N PRO A 75 -11.67 0.35 24.49
CA PRO A 75 -12.37 -0.56 23.59
C PRO A 75 -12.75 0.06 22.23
N GLU A 76 -13.12 1.34 22.20
CA GLU A 76 -13.52 2.06 20.99
C GLU A 76 -12.38 2.15 19.96
N ILE A 77 -11.14 2.40 20.43
CA ILE A 77 -9.93 2.43 19.59
C ILE A 77 -9.70 1.04 18.98
N SER A 78 -9.79 -0.01 19.80
CA SER A 78 -9.60 -1.38 19.35
C SER A 78 -10.60 -1.75 18.25
N ILE A 79 -11.89 -1.47 18.43
CA ILE A 79 -12.94 -1.77 17.44
C ILE A 79 -12.67 -1.04 16.13
N ALA A 80 -12.34 0.25 16.19
CA ALA A 80 -12.12 1.05 14.99
C ALA A 80 -10.87 0.61 14.21
N LEU A 81 -9.79 0.23 14.90
CA LEU A 81 -8.61 -0.37 14.27
C LEU A 81 -8.94 -1.71 13.59
N HIS A 82 -9.76 -2.57 14.21
CA HIS A 82 -10.25 -3.81 13.59
C HIS A 82 -11.04 -3.54 12.32
N LEU A 83 -11.92 -2.55 12.35
CA LEU A 83 -12.69 -2.16 11.17
C LEU A 83 -11.78 -1.66 10.05
N ILE A 84 -10.82 -0.77 10.32
CA ILE A 84 -9.87 -0.32 9.29
C ILE A 84 -9.10 -1.49 8.71
N PHE A 85 -8.56 -2.38 9.55
CA PHE A 85 -7.76 -3.49 9.08
C PHE A 85 -8.57 -4.47 8.21
N ILE A 86 -9.77 -4.83 8.66
CA ILE A 86 -10.68 -5.71 7.92
C ILE A 86 -11.09 -5.05 6.61
N ILE A 87 -11.57 -3.80 6.64
CA ILE A 87 -12.03 -3.08 5.43
C ILE A 87 -10.87 -2.96 4.43
N THR A 88 -9.66 -2.63 4.90
CA THR A 88 -8.48 -2.52 4.02
C THR A 88 -8.09 -3.87 3.44
N GLY A 89 -8.14 -4.95 4.22
CA GLY A 89 -7.90 -6.30 3.73
C GLY A 89 -8.91 -6.72 2.65
N ILE A 90 -10.21 -6.49 2.89
CA ILE A 90 -11.25 -6.79 1.89
C ILE A 90 -11.08 -5.86 0.67
N TYR A 91 -10.68 -4.61 0.85
CA TYR A 91 -10.42 -3.67 -0.25
C TYR A 91 -9.24 -4.11 -1.12
N LEU A 92 -8.13 -4.52 -0.51
CA LEU A 92 -6.95 -5.07 -1.19
C LEU A 92 -7.33 -6.31 -2.00
N VAL A 93 -7.96 -7.29 -1.35
CA VAL A 93 -8.38 -8.55 -1.98
C VAL A 93 -9.41 -8.27 -3.08
N GLY A 94 -10.40 -7.41 -2.84
CA GLY A 94 -11.41 -7.02 -3.81
C GLY A 94 -10.82 -6.34 -5.05
N THR A 95 -9.83 -5.46 -4.85
CA THR A 95 -9.11 -4.80 -5.95
C THR A 95 -8.29 -5.81 -6.75
N CYS A 96 -7.59 -6.74 -6.09
CA CYS A 96 -6.86 -7.82 -6.78
C CYS A 96 -7.79 -8.79 -7.51
N LEU A 97 -8.88 -9.23 -6.90
CA LEU A 97 -9.88 -10.12 -7.51
C LEU A 97 -10.55 -9.44 -8.70
N THR A 98 -10.79 -8.14 -8.64
CA THR A 98 -11.29 -7.34 -9.76
C THR A 98 -10.40 -7.54 -10.99
N ILE A 99 -9.07 -7.56 -10.85
CA ILE A 99 -8.15 -7.81 -11.95
C ILE A 99 -8.43 -9.18 -12.59
N PHE A 100 -8.49 -10.24 -11.78
CA PHE A 100 -8.75 -11.60 -12.24
C PHE A 100 -10.13 -11.77 -12.89
N PHE A 101 -11.17 -11.21 -12.28
CA PHE A 101 -12.53 -11.29 -12.80
C PHE A 101 -12.66 -10.52 -14.11
N LEU A 102 -12.12 -9.30 -14.21
CA LEU A 102 -12.16 -8.51 -15.44
C LEU A 102 -11.40 -9.19 -16.59
N GLU A 103 -10.29 -9.86 -16.31
CA GLU A 103 -9.54 -10.63 -17.32
C GLU A 103 -10.33 -11.84 -17.83
N ARG A 104 -11.05 -12.56 -16.96
CA ARG A 104 -11.96 -13.65 -17.37
C ARG A 104 -13.21 -13.13 -18.09
N ILE A 105 -13.82 -12.05 -17.60
CA ILE A 105 -15.06 -11.47 -18.14
C ILE A 105 -14.85 -10.84 -19.51
N LYS A 106 -13.63 -10.42 -19.88
CA LYS A 106 -13.30 -9.98 -21.24
C LYS A 106 -13.78 -10.96 -22.32
N ARG A 107 -13.92 -12.26 -21.98
CA ARG A 107 -14.38 -13.35 -22.85
C ARG A 107 -15.90 -13.53 -22.90
N ILE A 108 -16.68 -12.87 -22.04
CA ILE A 108 -18.15 -13.03 -21.93
C ILE A 108 -18.84 -11.70 -22.27
N ALA A 109 -19.93 -11.77 -23.05
CA ALA A 109 -20.48 -10.64 -23.80
C ALA A 109 -21.17 -9.51 -22.98
N SER A 110 -21.37 -9.62 -21.66
CA SER A 110 -22.12 -8.62 -20.86
C SER A 110 -21.24 -7.60 -20.10
N LYS A 111 -20.21 -7.09 -20.77
CA LYS A 111 -19.14 -6.23 -20.20
C LYS A 111 -19.66 -5.09 -19.32
N LYS A 112 -20.64 -4.29 -19.79
CA LYS A 112 -21.02 -3.00 -19.17
C LYS A 112 -21.62 -3.14 -17.75
N ARG A 113 -22.42 -4.19 -17.50
CA ARG A 113 -23.13 -4.37 -16.22
C ARG A 113 -22.18 -4.77 -15.09
N ILE A 114 -21.17 -5.60 -15.40
CA ILE A 114 -20.24 -6.10 -14.39
C ILE A 114 -19.23 -5.02 -13.97
N TYR A 115 -18.74 -4.20 -14.91
CA TYR A 115 -17.91 -3.03 -14.52
C TYR A 115 -18.64 -2.14 -13.52
N SER A 116 -19.90 -1.80 -13.79
CA SER A 116 -20.69 -0.95 -12.90
C SER A 116 -20.82 -1.53 -11.48
N ILE A 117 -21.08 -2.84 -11.37
CA ILE A 117 -21.18 -3.52 -10.06
C ILE A 117 -19.83 -3.48 -9.33
N VAL A 118 -18.75 -3.82 -10.01
CA VAL A 118 -17.40 -3.84 -9.41
C VAL A 118 -16.98 -2.45 -8.94
N PHE A 119 -17.18 -1.43 -9.76
CA PHE A 119 -16.89 -0.04 -9.38
C PHE A 119 -17.77 0.44 -8.23
N CYS A 120 -19.05 0.03 -8.20
CA CYS A 120 -19.95 0.35 -7.09
C CYS A 120 -19.45 -0.27 -5.77
N VAL A 121 -19.07 -1.55 -5.78
CA VAL A 121 -18.54 -2.25 -4.59
C VAL A 121 -17.24 -1.60 -4.11
N LEU A 122 -16.30 -1.33 -5.01
CA LEU A 122 -15.05 -0.63 -4.66
C LEU A 122 -15.31 0.78 -4.14
N GLY A 123 -16.27 1.50 -4.73
CA GLY A 123 -16.68 2.83 -4.27
C GLY A 123 -17.26 2.82 -2.86
N LEU A 124 -18.16 1.86 -2.56
CA LEU A 124 -18.73 1.68 -1.22
C LEU A 124 -17.66 1.35 -0.18
N MET A 125 -16.66 0.53 -0.54
CA MET A 125 -15.52 0.23 0.34
C MET A 125 -14.67 1.46 0.63
N VAL A 126 -14.42 2.29 -0.39
CA VAL A 126 -13.69 3.57 -0.21
C VAL A 126 -14.45 4.49 0.74
N ILE A 127 -15.78 4.59 0.60
CA ILE A 127 -16.62 5.40 1.50
C ILE A 127 -16.52 4.88 2.93
N GLY A 128 -16.67 3.56 3.14
CA GLY A 128 -16.55 2.95 4.46
C GLY A 128 -15.17 3.17 5.09
N LEU A 129 -14.11 3.11 4.28
CA LEU A 129 -12.74 3.37 4.73
C LEU A 129 -12.51 4.84 5.09
N ILE A 130 -12.99 5.78 4.25
CA ILE A 130 -12.97 7.22 4.55
C ILE A 130 -13.69 7.49 5.86
N ALA A 131 -14.92 6.96 6.02
CA ALA A 131 -15.72 7.16 7.23
C ALA A 131 -15.00 6.62 8.48
N SER A 132 -14.38 5.44 8.38
CA SER A 132 -13.65 4.82 9.50
C SER A 132 -12.41 5.65 9.89
N VAL A 133 -11.67 6.16 8.91
CA VAL A 133 -10.48 7.00 9.16
C VAL A 133 -10.88 8.36 9.72
N VAL A 134 -11.92 9.00 9.18
CA VAL A 134 -12.45 10.27 9.69
C VAL A 134 -12.96 10.10 11.13
N TYR A 135 -13.69 9.02 11.41
CA TYR A 135 -14.15 8.69 12.75
C TYR A 135 -12.98 8.58 13.74
N LEU A 136 -11.97 7.79 13.39
CA LEU A 136 -10.76 7.62 14.21
C LEU A 136 -9.99 8.93 14.41
N THR A 137 -9.88 9.74 13.37
CA THR A 137 -9.04 10.93 13.37
C THR A 137 -9.68 12.08 14.17
N PHE A 138 -10.99 12.25 14.07
CA PHE A 138 -11.68 13.44 14.58
C PHE A 138 -12.63 13.19 15.75
N PHE A 139 -13.03 11.95 16.01
CA PHE A 139 -14.04 11.63 17.02
C PHE A 139 -13.49 10.81 18.19
N ILE A 140 -12.25 10.32 18.11
CA ILE A 140 -11.59 9.63 19.21
C ILE A 140 -10.45 10.50 19.72
N SER A 141 -10.51 10.89 20.99
CA SER A 141 -9.47 11.66 21.68
C SER A 141 -8.32 10.74 22.07
N ASP A 142 -7.07 11.16 21.82
CA ASP A 142 -5.85 10.36 22.06
C ASP A 142 -5.90 8.91 21.53
N PRO A 143 -6.23 8.70 20.24
CA PRO A 143 -6.48 7.36 19.73
C PRO A 143 -5.22 6.47 19.75
N ILE A 144 -4.02 7.05 19.88
CA ILE A 144 -2.77 6.30 19.78
C ILE A 144 -1.66 6.95 20.62
N GLU A 145 -1.82 6.98 21.95
CA GLU A 145 -0.68 7.16 22.85
C GLU A 145 0.24 5.93 22.76
N LYS A 146 1.28 6.05 21.93
CA LYS A 146 2.66 5.55 22.13
C LYS A 146 3.38 4.96 20.91
N ASN A 147 2.79 4.82 19.72
CA ASN A 147 3.53 4.33 18.54
C ASN A 147 2.97 4.77 17.16
N SER A 148 2.12 5.80 17.07
CA SER A 148 1.53 6.18 15.77
C SER A 148 2.51 6.94 14.90
N LEU A 149 3.06 6.27 13.88
CA LEU A 149 3.67 6.91 12.72
C LEU A 149 2.78 6.65 11.50
N HIS A 150 1.52 7.11 11.59
CA HIS A 150 0.41 6.73 10.71
C HIS A 150 -0.08 5.29 10.97
N ILE A 151 -1.27 4.94 10.50
CA ILE A 151 -1.75 3.55 10.39
C ILE A 151 -0.93 2.82 9.28
N GLY A 152 0.37 3.13 9.15
CA GLY A 152 1.20 2.92 7.98
C GLY A 152 1.43 1.46 7.63
N SER A 153 1.35 0.57 8.62
CA SER A 153 1.36 -0.87 8.37
C SER A 153 -0.01 -1.35 7.86
N ALA A 154 -1.12 -0.89 8.43
CA ALA A 154 -2.46 -1.34 8.04
C ALA A 154 -3.06 -0.61 6.81
N LEU A 155 -2.59 0.58 6.44
CA LEU A 155 -2.99 1.33 5.24
C LEU A 155 -1.85 1.46 4.24
N GLY A 156 -0.68 1.90 4.70
CA GLY A 156 0.48 2.18 3.85
C GLY A 156 1.08 0.93 3.20
N PHE A 157 1.21 -0.19 3.93
CA PHE A 157 1.75 -1.42 3.36
C PHE A 157 0.81 -2.06 2.32
N PRO A 158 -0.52 -2.16 2.55
CA PRO A 158 -1.46 -2.54 1.50
C PRO A 158 -1.44 -1.61 0.28
N ALA A 159 -1.26 -0.30 0.47
CA ALA A 159 -1.07 0.65 -0.63
C ALA A 159 0.16 0.26 -1.46
N LEU A 160 1.32 0.07 -0.82
CA LEU A 160 2.56 -0.37 -1.48
C LEU A 160 2.37 -1.64 -2.31
N ILE A 161 1.64 -2.63 -1.78
CA ILE A 161 1.33 -3.87 -2.50
C ILE A 161 0.52 -3.56 -3.77
N LEU A 162 -0.53 -2.75 -3.66
CA LEU A 162 -1.39 -2.39 -4.80
C LEU A 162 -0.62 -1.70 -5.92
N ILE A 163 0.14 -0.65 -5.60
CA ILE A 163 0.92 0.07 -6.63
C ILE A 163 2.00 -0.82 -7.24
N SER A 164 2.59 -1.73 -6.46
CA SER A 164 3.60 -2.68 -6.94
C SER A 164 3.00 -3.66 -7.94
N ILE A 165 1.86 -4.28 -7.61
CA ILE A 165 1.14 -5.18 -8.52
C ILE A 165 0.75 -4.44 -9.80
N GLY A 166 0.10 -3.27 -9.68
CA GLY A 166 -0.34 -2.48 -10.82
C GLY A 166 0.80 -2.12 -11.76
N THR A 167 1.92 -1.67 -11.20
CA THR A 167 3.09 -1.26 -11.98
C THR A 167 3.77 -2.45 -12.64
N ILE A 168 3.94 -3.58 -11.94
CA ILE A 168 4.48 -4.82 -12.53
C ILE A 168 3.64 -5.27 -13.73
N LEU A 169 2.30 -5.25 -13.59
CA LEU A 169 1.39 -5.64 -14.67
C LEU A 169 1.52 -4.74 -15.90
N VAL A 170 1.56 -3.41 -15.72
CA VAL A 170 1.70 -2.50 -16.87
C VAL A 170 3.05 -2.65 -17.56
N ILE A 171 4.14 -2.91 -16.83
CA ILE A 171 5.46 -3.19 -17.44
C ILE A 171 5.41 -4.49 -18.24
N GLN A 172 4.75 -5.52 -17.70
CA GLN A 172 4.65 -6.82 -18.37
C GLN A 172 3.91 -6.73 -19.72
N ASN A 173 2.80 -5.97 -19.78
CA ASN A 173 2.05 -5.76 -21.02
C ASN A 173 1.23 -4.46 -20.95
N GLU A 174 1.83 -3.35 -21.39
CA GLU A 174 1.22 -2.01 -21.30
C GLU A 174 -0.15 -1.92 -22.00
N PRO A 175 -0.33 -2.41 -23.25
CA PRO A 175 -1.63 -2.38 -23.91
C PRO A 175 -2.74 -3.09 -23.17
N GLN A 176 -2.41 -4.19 -22.48
CA GLN A 176 -3.39 -5.00 -21.77
C GLN A 176 -3.71 -4.44 -20.38
N TYR A 177 -2.68 -3.97 -19.67
CA TYR A 177 -2.76 -3.74 -18.23
C TYR A 177 -2.82 -2.26 -17.80
N VAL A 178 -2.72 -1.29 -18.72
CA VAL A 178 -2.73 0.15 -18.37
C VAL A 178 -3.95 0.59 -17.53
N LEU A 179 -5.14 0.12 -17.87
CA LEU A 179 -6.36 0.45 -17.11
C LEU A 179 -6.30 -0.14 -15.70
N TYR A 180 -5.81 -1.37 -15.57
CA TYR A 180 -5.67 -2.04 -14.27
C TYR A 180 -4.64 -1.37 -13.38
N HIS A 181 -3.54 -0.91 -13.98
CA HIS A 181 -2.57 -0.07 -13.30
C HIS A 181 -3.24 1.21 -12.79
N GLY A 182 -4.04 1.89 -13.61
CA GLY A 182 -4.79 3.08 -13.17
C GLY A 182 -5.69 2.81 -11.96
N LEU A 183 -6.41 1.69 -11.97
CA LEU A 183 -7.28 1.29 -10.85
C LEU A 183 -6.48 0.97 -9.58
N THR A 184 -5.44 0.16 -9.69
CA THR A 184 -4.61 -0.22 -8.54
C THR A 184 -3.79 0.95 -7.99
N ALA A 185 -3.27 1.82 -8.86
CA ALA A 185 -2.62 3.06 -8.47
C ALA A 185 -3.59 4.03 -7.78
N GLY A 186 -4.82 4.16 -8.30
CA GLY A 186 -5.88 4.95 -7.68
C GLY A 186 -6.26 4.42 -6.29
N SER A 187 -6.47 3.12 -6.18
CA SER A 187 -6.72 2.45 -4.89
C SER A 187 -5.58 2.66 -3.90
N SER A 188 -4.33 2.46 -4.35
CA SER A 188 -3.14 2.73 -3.53
C SER A 188 -3.05 4.19 -3.09
N TRP A 189 -3.38 5.12 -3.98
CA TRP A 189 -3.35 6.55 -3.70
C TRP A 189 -4.40 6.92 -2.64
N ILE A 190 -5.63 6.41 -2.75
CA ILE A 190 -6.68 6.61 -1.74
C ILE A 190 -6.21 6.11 -0.38
N LEU A 191 -5.68 4.88 -0.30
CA LEU A 191 -5.14 4.33 0.95
C LEU A 191 -4.04 5.20 1.54
N THR A 192 -3.15 5.73 0.69
CA THR A 192 -2.05 6.59 1.12
C THR A 192 -2.54 7.95 1.61
N VAL A 193 -3.51 8.57 0.93
CA VAL A 193 -4.13 9.82 1.36
C VAL A 193 -4.82 9.64 2.71
N LEU A 194 -5.54 8.54 2.91
CA LEU A 194 -6.15 8.22 4.18
C LEU A 194 -5.11 8.00 5.29
N ASN A 195 -4.00 7.33 4.95
CA ASN A 195 -2.87 7.18 5.86
C ASN A 195 -2.27 8.55 6.25
N VAL A 196 -2.13 9.47 5.29
CA VAL A 196 -1.68 10.85 5.56
C VAL A 196 -2.72 11.62 6.39
N ILE A 197 -4.02 11.49 6.10
CA ILE A 197 -5.08 12.17 6.88
C ILE A 197 -5.05 11.72 8.34
N SER A 198 -4.70 10.46 8.62
CA SER A 198 -4.57 9.98 10.00
C SER A 198 -3.54 10.77 10.84
N LEU A 199 -2.62 11.50 10.20
CA LEU A 199 -1.69 12.39 10.89
C LEU A 199 -2.33 13.54 11.63
N PHE A 200 -3.50 14.01 11.18
CA PHE A 200 -4.18 15.12 11.85
C PHE A 200 -4.71 14.75 13.24
N SER A 201 -4.61 13.48 13.64
CA SER A 201 -4.89 13.02 15.00
C SER A 201 -3.70 13.15 15.95
N LEU A 202 -2.51 13.50 15.47
CA LEU A 202 -1.32 13.66 16.32
C LEU A 202 -1.36 14.97 17.11
N THR A 203 -0.89 14.90 18.36
CA THR A 203 -0.67 16.08 19.21
C THR A 203 0.54 16.90 18.74
N GLU A 204 0.60 18.18 19.13
CA GLU A 204 1.75 19.05 18.84
C GLU A 204 3.08 18.46 19.37
N ILE A 205 3.04 17.85 20.57
CA ILE A 205 4.20 17.19 21.17
C ILE A 205 4.68 16.03 20.30
N GLN A 206 3.76 15.19 19.81
CA GLN A 206 4.09 14.08 18.92
C GLN A 206 4.64 14.58 17.58
N MET A 207 4.08 15.64 17.01
CA MET A 207 4.59 16.23 15.76
C MET A 207 6.01 16.79 15.92
N ASN A 208 6.30 17.45 17.04
CA ASN A 208 7.62 18.02 17.32
C ASN A 208 8.68 16.97 17.66
N ALA A 209 8.27 15.82 18.21
CA ALA A 209 9.18 14.69 18.47
C ALA A 209 9.79 14.13 17.18
N TYR A 210 9.04 14.15 16.08
CA TYR A 210 9.54 13.74 14.77
C TYR A 210 10.21 14.94 14.07
N SER A 211 11.42 15.35 14.47
CA SER A 211 12.15 16.43 13.79
C SER A 211 13.49 15.96 13.23
N GLY A 212 13.98 16.64 12.18
CA GLY A 212 15.29 16.37 11.57
C GLY A 212 15.27 15.97 10.09
N TRP A 213 16.48 15.81 9.53
CA TRP A 213 16.68 15.61 8.08
C TRP A 213 16.10 14.31 7.55
N ILE A 214 16.12 13.23 8.34
CA ILE A 214 15.54 11.93 7.94
C ILE A 214 14.02 12.05 7.81
N HIS A 215 13.36 12.73 8.76
CA HIS A 215 11.92 12.98 8.67
C HIS A 215 11.57 13.92 7.51
N ALA A 216 12.33 14.99 7.30
CA ALA A 216 12.13 15.87 6.15
C ALA A 216 12.25 15.09 4.82
N PHE A 217 13.24 14.19 4.70
CA PHE A 217 13.39 13.34 3.53
C PHE A 217 12.20 12.38 3.34
N HIS A 218 11.71 11.76 4.42
CA HIS A 218 10.49 10.95 4.38
C HIS A 218 9.28 11.75 3.86
N ILE A 219 9.07 12.97 4.36
CA ILE A 219 7.97 13.84 3.91
C ILE A 219 8.11 14.18 2.43
N ILE A 220 9.32 14.54 1.97
CA ILE A 220 9.55 14.88 0.55
C ILE A 220 9.25 13.67 -0.34
N CYS A 221 9.76 12.49 0.01
CA CYS A 221 9.44 11.25 -0.71
C CYS A 221 7.93 10.95 -0.67
N GLY A 222 7.29 11.09 0.48
CA GLY A 222 5.84 10.91 0.63
C GLY A 222 5.04 11.86 -0.27
N ALA A 223 5.35 13.16 -0.25
CA ALA A 223 4.67 14.19 -1.01
C ALA A 223 4.85 14.01 -2.52
N VAL A 224 6.08 13.79 -2.99
CA VAL A 224 6.34 13.49 -4.41
C VAL A 224 5.59 12.22 -4.82
N GLY A 225 5.63 11.17 -3.99
CA GLY A 225 4.92 9.92 -4.24
C GLY A 225 3.40 10.11 -4.31
N VAL A 226 2.79 10.95 -3.47
CA VAL A 226 1.36 11.26 -3.53
C VAL A 226 0.99 11.95 -4.85
N ILE A 227 1.78 12.92 -5.29
CA ILE A 227 1.55 13.62 -6.56
C ILE A 227 1.71 12.65 -7.74
N THR A 228 2.80 11.89 -7.79
CA THR A 228 3.03 10.94 -8.89
C THR A 228 2.05 9.79 -8.87
N GLY A 229 1.59 9.36 -7.69
CA GLY A 229 0.60 8.29 -7.52
C GLY A 229 -0.77 8.71 -8.05
N PHE A 230 -1.16 9.97 -7.81
CA PHE A 230 -2.37 10.53 -8.40
C PHE A 230 -2.27 10.58 -9.93
N LEU A 231 -1.15 11.07 -10.46
CA LEU A 231 -0.92 11.10 -11.91
C LEU A 231 -0.89 9.68 -12.52
N SER A 232 -0.31 8.71 -11.82
CA SER A 232 -0.31 7.28 -12.19
C SER A 232 -1.73 6.71 -12.29
N ALA A 233 -2.60 7.04 -11.34
CA ALA A 233 -4.01 6.69 -11.40
C ALA A 233 -4.70 7.33 -12.63
N LEU A 234 -4.55 8.64 -12.81
CA LEU A 234 -5.18 9.38 -13.91
C LEU A 234 -4.73 8.87 -15.29
N PHE A 235 -3.41 8.77 -15.51
CA PHE A 235 -2.87 8.30 -16.77
C PHE A 235 -3.23 6.85 -17.05
N GLY A 236 -3.26 5.99 -16.02
CA GLY A 236 -3.70 4.61 -16.17
C GLY A 236 -5.18 4.50 -16.59
N ILE A 237 -6.07 5.24 -15.92
CA ILE A 237 -7.51 5.27 -16.23
C ILE A 237 -7.76 5.86 -17.63
N ALA A 238 -7.03 6.91 -18.00
CA ALA A 238 -7.09 7.51 -19.33
C ALA A 238 -6.43 6.65 -20.43
N GLY A 239 -5.82 5.51 -20.09
CA GLY A 239 -5.14 4.63 -21.04
C GLY A 239 -3.83 5.17 -21.60
N GLN A 240 -3.24 6.20 -20.97
CA GLN A 240 -1.98 6.84 -21.35
C GLN A 240 -0.77 6.00 -20.93
N ARG A 241 -0.50 4.94 -21.69
CA ARG A 241 0.46 3.85 -21.36
C ARG A 241 1.83 4.33 -20.88
N LYS A 242 2.51 5.17 -21.67
CA LYS A 242 3.87 5.63 -21.37
C LYS A 242 3.92 6.44 -20.08
N PHE A 243 2.98 7.36 -19.92
CA PHE A 243 2.92 8.22 -18.74
C PHE A 243 2.53 7.43 -17.50
N ALA A 244 1.57 6.51 -17.61
CA ALA A 244 1.17 5.61 -16.52
C ALA A 244 2.35 4.78 -16.01
N LYS A 245 3.14 4.18 -16.91
CA LYS A 245 4.35 3.43 -16.51
C LYS A 245 5.38 4.31 -15.81
N LEU A 246 5.68 5.48 -16.38
CA LEU A 246 6.66 6.41 -15.80
C LEU A 246 6.25 6.88 -14.40
N THR A 247 5.02 7.35 -14.23
CA THR A 247 4.54 7.83 -12.93
C THR A 247 4.40 6.67 -11.93
N GLY A 248 4.09 5.45 -12.39
CA GLY A 248 4.16 4.24 -11.57
C GLY A 248 5.55 3.98 -11.00
N TYR A 249 6.61 4.10 -11.80
CA TYR A 249 7.99 3.96 -11.32
C TYR A 249 8.36 4.99 -10.27
N LEU A 250 8.05 6.26 -10.53
CA LEU A 250 8.34 7.36 -9.59
C LEU A 250 7.62 7.14 -8.26
N THR A 251 6.34 6.76 -8.33
CA THR A 251 5.51 6.48 -7.15
C THR A 251 6.08 5.32 -6.34
N LEU A 252 6.45 4.22 -7.00
CA LEU A 252 7.07 3.08 -6.32
C LEU A 252 8.37 3.46 -5.61
N GLY A 253 9.28 4.13 -6.33
CA GLY A 253 10.55 4.56 -5.74
C GLY A 253 10.33 5.46 -4.52
N CYS A 254 9.44 6.44 -4.65
CA CYS A 254 9.14 7.39 -3.58
C CYS A 254 8.50 6.73 -2.36
N TRP A 255 7.43 5.93 -2.54
CA TRP A 255 6.70 5.36 -1.40
C TRP A 255 7.45 4.22 -0.72
N TRP A 256 8.16 3.36 -1.44
CA TRP A 256 9.00 2.35 -0.79
C TRP A 256 10.16 3.00 -0.03
N THR A 257 10.76 4.06 -0.57
CA THR A 257 11.79 4.83 0.15
C THR A 257 11.19 5.47 1.40
N ALA A 258 10.04 6.15 1.30
CA ALA A 258 9.37 6.75 2.45
C ALA A 258 9.07 5.70 3.53
N TYR A 259 8.51 4.54 3.15
CA TYR A 259 8.21 3.44 4.07
C TYR A 259 9.45 2.90 4.79
N MET A 260 10.57 2.74 4.06
CA MET A 260 11.84 2.34 4.65
C MET A 260 12.37 3.39 5.63
N VAL A 261 12.39 4.65 5.21
CA VAL A 261 12.90 5.76 6.02
C VAL A 261 12.08 5.89 7.31
N ALA A 262 10.77 5.63 7.27
CA ALA A 262 9.91 5.66 8.44
C ALA A 262 10.40 4.74 9.57
N THR A 263 10.97 3.56 9.24
CA THR A 263 11.51 2.63 10.26
C THR A 263 12.66 3.21 11.07
N PHE A 264 13.36 4.23 10.55
CA PHE A 264 14.45 4.92 11.24
C PHE A 264 13.98 6.17 11.98
N ILE A 265 12.76 6.65 11.74
CA ILE A 265 12.17 7.80 12.44
C ILE A 265 11.60 7.36 13.79
N VAL A 266 11.09 6.13 13.90
CA VAL A 266 10.48 5.59 15.14
C VAL A 266 11.51 5.32 16.24
N ASN A 267 12.79 5.17 15.87
CA ASN A 267 13.86 4.69 16.74
C ASN A 267 14.83 5.81 17.20
N VAL A 268 14.46 7.07 17.01
CA VAL A 268 15.17 8.27 17.50
C VAL A 268 14.30 8.94 18.56
#